data_AF-A0A2W0B4Z2-F1
#
_entry.id   AF-A0A2W0B4Z2-F1
#
_cell.length_a   1.000
_cell.length_b   1.000
_cell.length_c   1.000
_cell.angle_alpha   90.00
_cell.angle_beta   90.00
_cell.angle_gamma   90.00
#
_symmetry.space_group_name_H-M   'P 1'
#
loop_
_entity.id
_entity.type
_entity.pdbx_description
1 polymer ?
#
loop_
_entity_poly.entity_id
_entity_poly.type
_entity_poly.pdbx_seq_one_letter_code
_entity_poly.pdbx_strand_id
1 'polypeptide(L)'
;MNTTPHARAGLTTAQETAQTVVLIIVSVVTAWMLYIAPWQVSGDPCLLAAVATVVVVVFLWATRWQGLRGVSFERNLLAAFLVGMPLVYVARYLFASTGRAVNHWLWIEVLGVIIFAALAVLGLKRSPWFLAIGIVAHGLAWDSWHYRNSTYIPDWYAIACLAVDLALSAYVAARVPAYQRASLSVSNKIFGS
;
A
#
# COMPACT_ATOMS: atom_id res chain seq x y z
N MET A 1 26.86 -34.35 -7.23
CA MET A 1 25.90 -33.23 -7.34
C MET A 1 25.20 -33.09 -6.00
N ASN A 2 25.63 -32.12 -5.18
CA ASN A 2 24.97 -31.83 -3.90
C ASN A 2 23.79 -30.89 -4.18
N THR A 3 22.57 -31.43 -4.15
CA THR A 3 21.36 -30.62 -4.01
C THR A 3 21.30 -30.12 -2.57
N THR A 4 21.83 -28.93 -2.31
CA THR A 4 21.54 -28.22 -1.07
C THR A 4 20.04 -27.92 -1.05
N PRO A 5 19.28 -28.45 -0.06
CA PRO A 5 17.90 -28.03 0.12
C PRO A 5 17.95 -26.54 0.44
N HIS A 6 17.38 -25.71 -0.43
CA HIS A 6 17.10 -24.34 -0.08
C HIS A 6 16.22 -24.36 1.18
N ALA A 7 16.84 -24.10 2.32
CA ALA A 7 16.16 -23.98 3.59
C ALA A 7 15.11 -22.88 3.45
N ARG A 8 13.84 -23.28 3.25
CA ARG A 8 12.68 -22.43 3.49
C ARG A 8 12.68 -22.11 4.97
N ALA A 9 13.43 -21.09 5.35
CA ALA A 9 13.62 -20.69 6.72
C ALA A 9 12.27 -20.19 7.31
N GLY A 10 11.60 -21.06 8.05
CA GLY A 10 10.82 -20.73 9.25
C GLY A 10 9.45 -20.05 9.07
N LEU A 11 8.67 -20.34 8.03
CA LEU A 11 7.23 -20.09 8.07
C LEU A 11 6.52 -21.43 8.24
N THR A 12 5.50 -21.48 9.09
CA THR A 12 4.62 -22.65 9.12
C THR A 12 3.82 -22.69 7.81
N THR A 13 3.49 -23.89 7.32
CA THR A 13 2.63 -24.06 6.14
C THR A 13 1.32 -23.26 6.28
N ALA A 14 0.79 -23.18 7.50
CA ALA A 14 -0.39 -22.37 7.82
C ALA A 14 -0.16 -20.87 7.56
N GLN A 15 0.99 -20.32 7.95
CA GLN A 15 1.29 -18.90 7.72
C GLN A 15 1.53 -18.58 6.23
N GLU A 16 2.18 -19.48 5.49
CA GLU A 16 2.33 -19.32 4.03
C GLU A 16 0.97 -19.37 3.31
N THR A 17 0.09 -20.28 3.75
CA THR A 17 -1.27 -20.40 3.24
C THR A 17 -2.08 -19.14 3.54
N ALA A 18 -2.06 -18.66 4.78
CA ALA A 18 -2.76 -17.44 5.18
C ALA A 18 -2.30 -16.22 4.36
N GLN A 19 -0.98 -16.03 4.20
CA GLN A 19 -0.44 -14.94 3.37
C GLN A 19 -0.92 -15.01 1.92
N THR A 20 -0.99 -16.22 1.36
CA THR A 20 -1.43 -16.43 -0.03
C THR A 20 -2.92 -16.16 -0.17
N VAL A 21 -3.74 -16.64 0.76
CA VAL A 21 -5.19 -16.36 0.79
C VAL A 21 -5.45 -14.86 0.88
N VAL A 22 -4.76 -14.14 1.77
CA VAL A 22 -4.94 -12.70 1.90
C VAL A 22 -4.49 -11.96 0.64
N LEU A 23 -3.42 -12.38 -0.04
CA LEU A 23 -3.02 -11.77 -1.32
C LEU A 23 -4.02 -12.04 -2.44
N ILE A 24 -4.69 -13.20 -2.45
CA ILE A 24 -5.81 -13.47 -3.36
C ILE A 24 -6.96 -12.50 -3.07
N ILE A 25 -7.31 -12.28 -1.80
CA ILE A 25 -8.34 -11.31 -1.41
C ILE A 25 -7.98 -9.90 -1.91
N VAL A 26 -6.73 -9.44 -1.68
CA VAL A 26 -6.25 -8.16 -2.21
C VAL A 26 -6.43 -8.10 -3.73
N SER A 27 -6.07 -9.16 -4.45
CA SER A 27 -6.17 -9.21 -5.92
C SER A 27 -7.62 -9.10 -6.39
N VAL A 28 -8.55 -9.79 -5.72
CA VAL A 28 -9.99 -9.74 -6.02
C VAL A 28 -10.55 -8.34 -5.75
N VAL A 29 -10.20 -7.73 -4.62
CA VAL A 29 -10.65 -6.38 -4.27
C VAL A 29 -10.09 -5.34 -5.26
N THR A 30 -8.83 -5.46 -5.67
CA THR A 30 -8.24 -4.60 -6.71
C THR A 30 -8.92 -4.80 -8.07
N ALA A 31 -9.26 -6.03 -8.45
CA ALA A 31 -10.02 -6.29 -9.68
C ALA A 31 -11.42 -5.67 -9.62
N TRP A 32 -12.09 -5.74 -8.47
CA TRP A 32 -13.36 -5.07 -8.24
C TRP A 32 -13.26 -3.55 -8.35
N MET A 33 -12.20 -2.93 -7.81
CA MET A 33 -11.91 -1.50 -7.98
C MET A 33 -11.83 -1.11 -9.47
N LEU A 34 -11.13 -1.89 -10.30
CA LEU A 34 -11.04 -1.62 -11.74
C LEU A 34 -12.39 -1.76 -12.46
N TYR A 35 -13.20 -2.73 -12.02
CA TYR A 35 -14.51 -3.00 -12.60
C TYR A 35 -15.48 -1.83 -12.39
N ILE A 36 -15.46 -1.20 -11.21
CA ILE A 36 -16.35 -0.06 -10.91
C ILE A 36 -15.79 1.30 -11.37
N ALA A 37 -14.52 1.36 -11.79
CA ALA A 37 -13.87 2.58 -12.23
C ALA A 37 -14.50 3.13 -13.54
N PRO A 38 -14.88 4.42 -13.61
CA PRO A 38 -15.42 5.02 -14.82
C PRO A 38 -14.29 5.40 -15.77
N TRP A 39 -13.96 4.54 -16.72
CA TRP A 39 -12.85 4.65 -17.69
C TRP A 39 -12.99 5.76 -18.76
N GLN A 40 -13.64 6.87 -18.43
CA GLN A 40 -14.06 7.88 -19.41
C GLN A 40 -13.10 9.08 -19.50
N VAL A 41 -12.26 9.31 -18.48
CA VAL A 41 -11.41 10.51 -18.38
C VAL A 41 -9.93 10.12 -18.42
N SER A 42 -9.29 10.33 -19.56
CA SER A 42 -7.84 10.15 -19.69
C SER A 42 -7.09 11.11 -18.75
N GLY A 43 -6.12 10.58 -18.00
CA GLY A 43 -5.29 11.37 -17.08
C GLY A 43 -5.91 11.68 -15.72
N ASP A 44 -7.09 11.14 -15.39
CA ASP A 44 -7.64 11.26 -14.03
C ASP A 44 -6.70 10.60 -13.00
N PRO A 45 -6.18 11.36 -12.01
CA PRO A 45 -5.33 10.80 -10.96
C PRO A 45 -5.91 9.57 -10.25
N CYS A 46 -7.23 9.51 -10.07
CA CYS A 46 -7.91 8.37 -9.44
C CYS A 46 -7.83 7.09 -10.30
N LEU A 47 -7.93 7.22 -11.63
CA LEU A 47 -7.79 6.08 -12.54
C LEU A 47 -6.33 5.62 -12.62
N LEU A 48 -5.37 6.56 -12.67
CA LEU A 48 -3.94 6.22 -12.62
C LEU A 48 -3.58 5.52 -11.31
N ALA A 49 -4.17 5.94 -10.18
CA ALA A 49 -4.01 5.27 -8.90
C ALA A 49 -4.58 3.84 -8.93
N ALA A 50 -5.76 3.62 -9.52
CA ALA A 50 -6.31 2.27 -9.68
C ALA A 50 -5.36 1.34 -10.45
N VAL A 51 -4.78 1.83 -11.56
CA VAL A 51 -3.78 1.10 -12.34
C VAL A 51 -2.49 0.88 -11.53
N ALA A 52 -2.02 1.88 -10.79
CA ALA A 52 -0.84 1.76 -9.93
C ALA A 52 -1.04 0.68 -8.85
N THR A 53 -2.23 0.57 -8.28
CA THR A 53 -2.58 -0.51 -7.32
C THR A 53 -2.46 -1.88 -7.97
N VAL A 54 -2.88 -2.07 -9.22
CA VAL A 54 -2.69 -3.33 -9.96
C VAL A 54 -1.20 -3.65 -10.09
N VAL A 55 -0.40 -2.66 -10.47
CA VAL A 55 1.05 -2.81 -10.60
C VAL A 55 1.68 -3.21 -9.26
N VAL A 56 1.26 -2.59 -8.15
CA VAL A 56 1.69 -2.98 -6.80
C VAL A 56 1.32 -4.44 -6.52
N VAL A 57 0.08 -4.86 -6.76
CA VAL A 57 -0.35 -6.26 -6.55
C VAL A 57 0.44 -7.24 -7.39
N VAL A 58 0.74 -6.92 -8.65
CA VAL A 58 1.60 -7.74 -9.52
C VAL A 58 3.00 -7.87 -8.93
N PHE A 59 3.58 -6.78 -8.43
CA PHE A 59 4.87 -6.84 -7.75
C PHE A 59 4.81 -7.66 -6.46
N LEU A 60 3.74 -7.57 -5.67
CA LEU A 60 3.54 -8.41 -4.47
C LEU A 60 3.47 -9.90 -4.81
N TRP A 61 2.90 -10.26 -5.96
CA TRP A 61 2.97 -11.64 -6.46
C TRP A 61 4.39 -12.00 -6.90
N ALA A 62 5.06 -11.12 -7.64
CA ALA A 62 6.42 -11.36 -8.12
C ALA A 62 7.44 -11.55 -6.98
N THR A 63 7.30 -10.83 -5.86
CA THR A 63 8.21 -10.95 -4.71
C THR A 63 8.10 -12.30 -4.00
N ARG A 64 7.00 -13.06 -4.20
CA ARG A 64 6.81 -14.39 -3.60
C ARG A 64 7.91 -15.38 -4.00
N TRP A 65 8.47 -15.24 -5.20
CA TRP A 65 9.51 -16.13 -5.71
C TRP A 65 10.94 -15.67 -5.38
N GLN A 66 11.11 -14.46 -4.84
CA GLN A 66 12.43 -13.82 -4.68
C GLN A 66 13.06 -13.98 -3.28
N GLY A 67 12.43 -14.77 -2.40
CA GLY A 67 12.93 -15.03 -1.04
C GLY A 67 13.14 -13.76 -0.22
N LEU A 68 14.26 -13.66 0.50
CA LEU A 68 14.55 -12.53 1.41
C LEU A 68 14.71 -11.18 0.69
N ARG A 69 15.24 -11.16 -0.54
CA ARG A 69 15.36 -9.91 -1.33
C ARG A 69 13.98 -9.36 -1.69
N GLY A 70 13.04 -10.24 -2.01
CA GLY A 70 11.65 -9.88 -2.29
C GLY A 70 10.97 -9.21 -1.09
N VAL A 71 11.23 -9.70 0.13
CA VAL A 71 10.63 -9.15 1.37
C VAL A 71 11.06 -7.70 1.62
N SER A 72 12.34 -7.36 1.40
CA SER A 72 12.81 -5.98 1.57
C SER A 72 12.24 -5.04 0.50
N PHE A 73 12.19 -5.49 -0.75
CA PHE A 73 11.57 -4.72 -1.84
C PHE A 73 10.08 -4.49 -1.59
N GLU A 74 9.35 -5.53 -1.19
CA GLU A 74 7.94 -5.49 -0.84
C GLU A 74 7.65 -4.43 0.23
N ARG A 75 8.46 -4.39 1.30
CA ARG A 75 8.32 -3.38 2.36
C ARG A 75 8.54 -1.96 1.85
N ASN A 76 9.53 -1.74 1.00
CA ASN A 76 9.80 -0.43 0.40
C ASN A 76 8.68 -0.01 -0.56
N LEU A 77 8.17 -0.95 -1.35
CA LEU A 77 7.04 -0.74 -2.26
C LEU A 77 5.79 -0.33 -1.47
N LEU A 78 5.48 -1.02 -0.37
CA LEU A 78 4.34 -0.70 0.49
C LEU A 78 4.48 0.65 1.20
N ALA A 79 5.71 1.03 1.59
CA ALA A 79 5.96 2.36 2.12
C ALA A 79 5.76 3.46 1.05
N ALA A 80 6.22 3.22 -0.17
CA ALA A 80 5.97 4.13 -1.30
C ALA A 80 4.47 4.22 -1.63
N PHE A 81 3.76 3.10 -1.58
CA PHE A 81 2.31 3.04 -1.75
C PHE A 81 1.59 3.89 -0.69
N LEU A 82 1.97 3.76 0.59
CA LEU A 82 1.41 4.55 1.69
C LEU A 82 1.62 6.07 1.53
N VAL A 83 2.74 6.49 0.94
CA VAL A 83 2.96 7.91 0.59
C VAL A 83 2.15 8.31 -0.64
N GLY A 84 2.04 7.41 -1.62
CA GLY A 84 1.33 7.64 -2.87
C GLY A 84 -0.16 7.89 -2.67
N MET A 85 -0.81 7.16 -1.76
CA MET A 85 -2.24 7.25 -1.49
C MET A 85 -2.75 8.70 -1.26
N PRO A 86 -2.27 9.45 -0.26
CA PRO A 86 -2.71 10.85 -0.06
C PRO A 86 -2.22 11.80 -1.16
N LEU A 87 -1.14 11.47 -1.89
CA LEU A 87 -0.73 12.28 -3.04
C LEU A 87 -1.74 12.24 -4.18
N VAL A 88 -2.52 11.15 -4.31
CA VAL A 88 -3.62 11.08 -5.28
C VAL A 88 -4.66 12.16 -4.98
N TYR A 89 -4.94 12.42 -3.69
CA TYR A 89 -5.91 13.43 -3.30
C TYR A 89 -5.43 14.84 -3.64
N VAL A 90 -4.16 15.15 -3.36
CA VAL A 90 -3.53 16.42 -3.79
C VAL A 90 -3.58 16.56 -5.32
N ALA A 91 -3.19 15.52 -6.05
CA ALA A 91 -3.18 15.54 -7.51
C ALA A 91 -4.60 15.73 -8.07
N ARG A 92 -5.59 15.06 -7.49
CA ARG A 92 -6.99 15.15 -7.92
C ARG A 92 -7.61 16.50 -7.59
N TYR A 93 -7.25 17.09 -6.46
CA TYR A 93 -7.60 18.47 -6.10
C TYR A 93 -7.01 19.44 -7.13
N LEU A 94 -5.71 19.34 -7.43
CA LEU A 94 -5.05 20.22 -8.41
C LEU A 94 -5.66 20.07 -9.80
N PHE A 95 -5.89 18.84 -10.25
CA PHE A 95 -6.57 18.53 -11.51
C PHE A 95 -7.96 19.19 -11.59
N ALA A 96 -8.76 19.13 -10.52
CA ALA A 96 -10.08 19.76 -10.46
C ALA A 96 -10.03 21.30 -10.33
N SER A 97 -8.97 21.84 -9.71
CA SER A 97 -8.87 23.26 -9.35
C SER A 97 -8.32 24.16 -10.46
N THR A 98 -7.99 23.62 -11.62
CA THR A 98 -7.56 24.37 -12.81
C THR A 98 -8.69 25.30 -13.30
N GLY A 99 -8.87 26.44 -12.62
CA GLY A 99 -9.87 27.47 -12.96
C GLY A 99 -10.54 28.21 -11.80
N ARG A 100 -10.28 27.90 -10.51
CA ARG A 100 -10.93 28.60 -9.37
C ARG A 100 -9.98 28.82 -8.17
N ALA A 101 -10.32 29.82 -7.35
CA ALA A 101 -9.53 30.31 -6.21
C ALA A 101 -9.18 29.22 -5.17
N VAL A 102 -8.02 29.41 -4.54
CA VAL A 102 -7.40 28.51 -3.55
C VAL A 102 -8.34 28.30 -2.35
N ASN A 103 -8.93 27.12 -2.26
CA ASN A 103 -9.77 26.71 -1.13
C ASN A 103 -8.91 26.16 0.03
N HIS A 104 -9.41 26.30 1.26
CA HIS A 104 -8.74 25.85 2.50
C HIS A 104 -8.46 24.33 2.56
N TRP A 105 -9.05 23.56 1.64
CA TRP A 105 -8.99 22.11 1.58
C TRP A 105 -7.61 21.58 1.20
N LEU A 106 -6.81 22.34 0.42
CA LEU A 106 -5.46 21.89 0.03
C LEU A 106 -4.54 21.65 1.23
N TRP A 107 -4.65 22.45 2.30
CA TRP A 107 -3.82 22.28 3.50
C TRP A 107 -4.15 21.01 4.28
N ILE A 108 -5.41 20.57 4.23
CA ILE A 108 -5.81 19.27 4.79
C ILE A 108 -5.09 18.16 4.02
N GLU A 109 -5.12 18.20 2.68
CA GLU A 109 -4.43 17.20 1.85
C GLU A 109 -2.93 17.12 2.11
N VAL A 110 -2.28 18.28 2.18
CA VAL A 110 -0.83 18.35 2.48
C VAL A 110 -0.54 17.80 3.87
N LEU A 111 -1.38 18.08 4.86
CA LEU A 111 -1.24 17.52 6.20
C LEU A 111 -1.40 15.99 6.18
N GLY A 112 -2.35 15.46 5.42
CA GLY A 112 -2.51 14.02 5.20
C GLY A 112 -1.24 13.38 4.64
N VAL A 113 -0.65 13.96 3.59
CA VAL A 113 0.61 13.50 3.01
C VAL A 113 1.73 13.44 4.06
N ILE A 114 1.87 14.49 4.89
CA ILE A 114 2.90 14.53 5.94
C ILE A 114 2.69 13.40 6.96
N ILE A 115 1.45 13.20 7.43
CA ILE A 115 1.12 12.17 8.42
C ILE A 115 1.43 10.77 7.88
N PHE A 116 0.95 10.45 6.69
CA PHE A 116 1.15 9.12 6.11
C PHE A 116 2.61 8.89 5.66
N ALA A 117 3.32 9.93 5.22
CA ALA A 117 4.76 9.85 4.98
C ALA A 117 5.55 9.59 6.27
N ALA A 118 5.16 10.21 7.39
CA ALA A 118 5.77 9.92 8.69
C ALA A 118 5.54 8.44 9.08
N LEU A 119 4.33 7.91 8.89
CA LEU A 119 4.02 6.50 9.13
C LEU A 119 4.80 5.56 8.20
N ALA A 120 4.98 5.92 6.93
CA ALA A 120 5.81 5.18 5.99
C ALA A 120 7.27 5.13 6.45
N VAL A 121 7.84 6.26 6.87
CA VAL A 121 9.22 6.35 7.39
C VAL A 121 9.37 5.53 8.68
N LEU A 122 8.42 5.60 9.61
CA LEU A 122 8.41 4.75 10.82
C LEU A 122 8.26 3.27 10.46
N GLY A 123 7.46 2.99 9.44
CA GLY A 123 7.27 1.68 8.81
C GLY A 123 8.55 1.06 8.30
N LEU A 124 9.47 1.86 7.76
CA LEU A 124 10.78 1.44 7.29
C LEU A 124 11.85 1.41 8.39
N LYS A 125 11.89 2.43 9.25
CA LYS A 125 12.98 2.62 10.22
C LYS A 125 12.77 1.93 11.57
N ARG A 126 11.52 1.75 12.01
CA ARG A 126 11.20 1.28 13.37
C ARG A 126 10.48 -0.06 13.36
N SER A 127 9.28 -0.12 12.79
CA SER A 127 8.46 -1.33 12.82
C SER A 127 7.54 -1.42 11.62
N PRO A 128 7.45 -2.57 10.93
CA PRO A 128 6.52 -2.75 9.81
C PRO A 128 5.04 -2.61 10.22
N TRP A 129 4.72 -2.70 11.52
CA TRP A 129 3.36 -2.42 12.00
C TRP A 129 2.88 -1.01 11.67
N PHE A 130 3.78 -0.02 11.60
CA PHE A 130 3.40 1.34 11.18
C PHE A 130 2.92 1.39 9.73
N LEU A 131 3.36 0.47 8.85
CA LEU A 131 2.81 0.35 7.51
C LEU A 131 1.39 -0.19 7.54
N ALA A 132 1.14 -1.27 8.29
CA ALA A 132 -0.20 -1.84 8.40
C ALA A 132 -1.19 -0.84 9.02
N ILE A 133 -0.78 -0.15 10.09
CA ILE A 133 -1.57 0.89 10.76
C ILE A 133 -1.77 2.10 9.83
N GLY A 134 -0.74 2.53 9.10
CA GLY A 134 -0.86 3.66 8.18
C GLY A 134 -1.83 3.37 7.04
N ILE A 135 -1.74 2.19 6.43
CA ILE A 135 -2.63 1.78 5.34
C ILE A 135 -4.08 1.70 5.86
N VAL A 136 -4.33 1.04 6.99
CA VAL A 136 -5.71 0.93 7.52
C VAL A 136 -6.25 2.29 7.98
N ALA A 137 -5.41 3.17 8.53
CA ALA A 137 -5.80 4.51 8.93
C ALA A 137 -6.12 5.40 7.72
N HIS A 138 -5.41 5.21 6.60
CA HIS A 138 -5.76 5.88 5.35
C HIS A 138 -7.18 5.51 4.93
N GLY A 139 -7.51 4.24 4.77
CA GLY A 139 -8.89 3.83 4.46
C GLY A 139 -9.93 4.31 5.48
N LEU A 140 -9.77 3.91 6.76
CA LEU A 140 -10.81 4.12 7.78
C LEU A 140 -10.99 5.59 8.17
N ALA A 141 -9.93 6.40 8.16
CA ALA A 141 -10.02 7.80 8.53
C ALA A 141 -10.06 8.71 7.30
N TRP A 142 -9.12 8.54 6.36
CA TRP A 142 -8.98 9.44 5.21
C TRP A 142 -10.05 9.22 4.15
N ASP A 143 -10.15 8.00 3.61
CA ASP A 143 -11.10 7.70 2.53
C ASP A 143 -12.55 7.82 3.03
N SER A 144 -12.81 7.34 4.25
CA SER A 144 -14.14 7.42 4.86
C SER A 144 -14.57 8.86 5.15
N TRP A 145 -13.62 9.75 5.50
CA TRP A 145 -13.92 11.18 5.63
C TRP A 145 -14.27 11.81 4.28
N HIS A 146 -13.58 11.43 3.20
CA HIS A 146 -13.77 12.03 1.88
C HIS A 146 -15.03 11.56 1.16
N TYR A 147 -15.47 10.34 1.45
CA TYR A 147 -16.71 9.78 0.91
C TYR A 147 -17.90 10.72 1.19
N ARG A 148 -18.55 11.19 0.13
CA ARG A 148 -19.67 12.16 0.14
C ARG A 148 -19.39 13.53 0.76
N ASN A 149 -18.17 13.81 1.15
CA ASN A 149 -17.79 15.02 1.89
C ASN A 149 -16.83 15.92 1.09
N SER A 150 -16.28 15.42 0.00
CA SER A 150 -15.40 16.16 -0.90
C SER A 150 -16.01 16.28 -2.30
N THR A 151 -15.78 17.41 -2.96
CA THR A 151 -16.35 17.71 -4.29
C THR A 151 -15.42 17.32 -5.44
N TYR A 152 -14.15 17.01 -5.14
CA TYR A 152 -13.13 16.68 -6.14
C TYR A 152 -12.77 15.19 -6.16
N ILE A 153 -12.98 14.44 -5.08
CA ILE A 153 -12.79 12.99 -5.07
C ILE A 153 -14.12 12.31 -5.40
N PRO A 154 -14.15 11.44 -6.40
CA PRO A 154 -15.36 10.70 -6.70
C PRO A 154 -15.61 9.60 -5.65
N ASP A 155 -16.86 9.42 -5.24
CA ASP A 155 -17.26 8.45 -4.22
C ASP A 155 -16.82 7.01 -4.53
N TRP A 156 -16.83 6.61 -5.81
CA TRP A 156 -16.37 5.28 -6.23
C TRP A 156 -14.90 5.05 -5.85
N TYR A 157 -14.07 6.09 -5.93
CA TYR A 157 -12.64 5.98 -5.64
C TYR A 157 -12.43 5.86 -4.14
N ALA A 158 -13.09 6.72 -3.35
CA ALA A 158 -13.00 6.67 -1.89
C ALA A 158 -13.41 5.28 -1.34
N ILE A 159 -14.53 4.73 -1.80
CA ILE A 159 -14.98 3.41 -1.32
C ILE A 159 -14.11 2.25 -1.81
N ALA A 160 -13.57 2.35 -3.03
CA ALA A 160 -12.68 1.32 -3.57
C ALA A 160 -11.30 1.34 -2.88
N CYS A 161 -10.74 2.52 -2.67
CA CYS A 161 -9.48 2.75 -1.97
C CYS A 161 -9.56 2.22 -0.53
N LEU A 162 -10.65 2.54 0.19
CA LEU A 162 -10.95 2.00 1.51
C LEU A 162 -10.89 0.46 1.51
N ALA A 163 -11.56 -0.19 0.56
CA ALA A 163 -11.60 -1.65 0.50
C ALA A 163 -10.21 -2.26 0.23
N VAL A 164 -9.44 -1.65 -0.69
CA VAL A 164 -8.05 -2.04 -0.97
C VAL A 164 -7.19 -1.88 0.28
N ASP A 165 -7.33 -0.78 1.02
CA ASP A 165 -6.56 -0.51 2.23
C ASP A 165 -6.84 -1.51 3.35
N LEU A 166 -8.10 -1.91 3.53
CA LEU A 166 -8.46 -2.96 4.48
C LEU A 166 -7.82 -4.31 4.08
N ALA A 167 -7.91 -4.69 2.81
CA ALA A 167 -7.31 -5.94 2.33
C ALA A 167 -5.78 -5.91 2.41
N LEU A 168 -5.17 -4.79 2.01
CA LEU A 168 -3.72 -4.62 1.95
C LEU A 168 -3.12 -4.50 3.36
N SER A 169 -3.76 -3.79 4.28
CA SER A 169 -3.30 -3.72 5.67
C SER A 169 -3.30 -5.10 6.34
N ALA A 170 -4.32 -5.93 6.08
CA ALA A 170 -4.37 -7.33 6.53
C ALA A 170 -3.20 -8.14 5.94
N TYR A 171 -2.90 -7.93 4.65
CA TYR A 171 -1.73 -8.54 4.01
C TYR A 171 -0.42 -8.11 4.69
N VAL A 172 -0.21 -6.81 4.91
CA VAL A 172 0.98 -6.28 5.57
C VAL A 172 1.13 -6.85 6.98
N ALA A 173 0.05 -6.90 7.75
CA ALA A 173 0.04 -7.49 9.09
C ALA A 173 0.46 -8.97 9.07
N ALA A 174 -0.05 -9.77 8.13
CA ALA A 174 0.33 -11.18 7.97
C ALA A 174 1.81 -11.35 7.55
N ARG A 175 2.43 -10.31 6.96
CA ARG A 175 3.82 -10.29 6.49
C ARG A 175 4.81 -9.71 7.50
N VAL A 176 4.35 -9.09 8.60
CA VAL A 176 5.23 -8.53 9.66
C VAL A 176 6.36 -9.46 10.10
N PRO A 177 6.13 -10.75 10.41
CA PRO A 177 7.21 -11.64 10.84
C PRO A 177 8.29 -11.88 9.77
N ALA A 178 7.94 -11.77 8.48
CA ALA A 178 8.91 -11.85 7.39
C ALA A 178 9.77 -10.58 7.33
N TYR A 179 9.14 -9.40 7.45
CA TYR A 179 9.86 -8.12 7.45
C TYR A 179 10.86 -7.99 8.60
N GLN A 180 10.47 -8.41 9.81
CA GLN A 180 11.34 -8.36 10.99
C GLN A 180 12.59 -9.23 10.81
N ARG A 181 12.43 -10.45 10.28
CA ARG A 181 13.58 -11.34 10.00
C ARG A 181 14.51 -10.79 8.92
N ALA A 182 13.96 -10.19 7.87
CA ALA A 182 14.75 -9.54 6.84
C ALA A 182 15.59 -8.39 7.43
N SER A 183 15.04 -7.58 8.33
CA SER A 183 15.78 -6.51 9.01
C SER A 183 16.91 -7.03 9.90
N LEU A 184 16.69 -8.11 10.66
CA LEU A 184 17.74 -8.73 11.48
C LEU A 184 18.90 -9.28 10.64
N SER A 185 18.59 -9.91 9.51
CA SER A 185 19.61 -10.44 8.59
C SER A 185 20.51 -9.35 8.01
N VAL A 186 19.94 -8.18 7.67
CA VAL A 186 20.71 -7.02 7.19
C VAL A 186 21.59 -6.46 8.31
N SER A 187 21.06 -6.30 9.51
CA SER A 187 21.82 -5.78 10.67
C SER A 187 23.04 -6.66 10.98
N ASN A 188 22.87 -7.98 11.03
CA ASN A 188 23.97 -8.92 11.30
C ASN A 188 25.07 -8.87 10.23
N LYS A 189 24.73 -8.60 8.96
CA LYS A 189 25.72 -8.44 7.90
C LYS A 189 26.53 -7.14 8.02
N ILE A 190 25.97 -6.08 8.59
CA ILE A 190 26.62 -4.77 8.69
C ILE A 190 27.54 -4.69 9.91
N PHE A 191 27.15 -5.31 11.04
CA PHE A 191 27.87 -5.19 12.32
C PHE A 191 28.61 -6.46 12.75
N GLY A 192 28.46 -7.57 12.02
CA GLY A 192 29.05 -8.87 12.35
C GLY A 192 30.28 -9.26 11.52
N SER A 193 30.87 -8.31 10.78
CA SER A 193 32.12 -8.46 10.00
C SER A 193 33.20 -7.53 10.55
#